data_AF-B9T759-F1
#
_entry.id   AF-B9T759-F1
#
_cell.length_a   1.000
_cell.length_b   1.000
_cell.length_c   1.000
_cell.angle_alpha   90.00
_cell.angle_beta   90.00
_cell.angle_gamma   90.00
#
_symmetry.space_group_name_H-M   'P 1'
#
loop_
_entity.id
_entity.type
_entity.pdbx_description
1 polymer ?
#
loop_
_entity_poly.entity_id
_entity_poly.type
_entity_poly.pdbx_seq_one_letter_code
_entity_poly.pdbx_strand_id
1 'polypeptide(L)'
;MWRAAVTELVATGTFLFTLSTTIIACLESHESDPKLLIPIAVFFIAFLWLMVTVPLSGGLFSPAFSFIAALRGVITFVRALFYSLGQLLGALIAYLILKGVMDPNMAHKYALAGCMVNGNGAGVSVGTALIIEILCTFMVLYVAMTIILDKQKCMDLGLTTVCVIISGIYAASVFVSITVTGRPGYGGVGLNPARCLGPVLLMGGALWEGHWVFWVGPFCACMIYYAYSLMLPKRGFVRADIEEDIIKLVRASCSGSDCPSCVEKKVTSLYEKILYKLSFGFICD
;
A
#
# COMPACT_ATOMS: atom_id res chain seq x y z
N MET A 1 0.13 -15.34 11.69
CA MET A 1 -1.06 -14.62 11.16
C MET A 1 -1.47 -13.47 12.08
N TRP A 2 -1.90 -13.71 13.32
CA TRP A 2 -2.37 -12.63 14.23
C TRP A 2 -1.32 -11.53 14.48
N ARG A 3 -0.05 -11.87 14.71
CA ARG A 3 1.03 -10.88 14.91
C ARG A 3 1.13 -9.88 13.76
N ALA A 4 1.10 -10.38 12.53
CA ALA A 4 1.22 -9.55 11.34
C ALA A 4 -0.03 -8.68 11.08
N ALA A 5 -1.22 -9.17 11.42
CA ALA A 5 -2.44 -8.36 11.37
C ALA A 5 -2.43 -7.24 12.43
N VAL A 6 -1.90 -7.51 13.63
CA VAL A 6 -1.69 -6.50 14.67
C VAL A 6 -0.64 -5.48 14.22
N THR A 7 0.45 -5.92 13.57
CA THR A 7 1.45 -5.01 12.99
C THR A 7 0.80 -4.08 11.98
N GLU A 8 0.04 -4.59 11.01
CA GLU A 8 -0.66 -3.76 10.01
C GLU A 8 -1.70 -2.83 10.65
N LEU A 9 -2.38 -3.24 11.71
CA LEU A 9 -3.29 -2.38 12.47
C LEU A 9 -2.56 -1.19 13.07
N VAL A 10 -1.49 -1.44 13.84
CA VAL A 10 -0.71 -0.39 14.51
C VAL A 10 -0.05 0.50 13.47
N ALA A 11 0.60 -0.10 12.48
CA ALA A 11 1.29 0.58 11.40
C ALA A 11 0.36 1.50 10.60
N THR A 12 -0.82 1.01 10.21
CA THR A 12 -1.82 1.82 9.48
C THR A 12 -2.38 2.92 10.35
N GLY A 13 -2.66 2.63 11.62
CA GLY A 13 -3.17 3.64 12.53
C GLY A 13 -2.21 4.80 12.75
N THR A 14 -0.94 4.50 13.06
CA THR A 14 0.08 5.54 13.26
C THR A 14 0.45 6.26 11.96
N PHE A 15 0.53 5.55 10.84
CA PHE A 15 0.73 6.14 9.52
C PHE A 15 -0.39 7.13 9.17
N LEU A 16 -1.66 6.73 9.27
CA LEU A 16 -2.78 7.60 8.90
C LEU A 16 -2.99 8.76 9.87
N PHE A 17 -2.70 8.56 11.16
CA PHE A 17 -2.71 9.65 12.14
C PHE A 17 -1.69 10.73 11.75
N THR A 18 -0.42 10.34 11.58
CA THR A 18 0.66 11.28 11.23
C THR A 18 0.49 11.89 9.83
N LEU A 19 0.10 11.09 8.84
CA LEU A 19 -0.17 11.58 7.49
C LEU A 19 -1.26 12.65 7.48
N SER A 20 -2.39 12.38 8.14
CA SER A 20 -3.55 13.28 8.12
C SER A 20 -3.29 14.56 8.91
N THR A 21 -2.61 14.47 10.07
CA THR A 21 -2.21 15.67 10.84
C THR A 21 -1.24 16.54 10.05
N THR A 22 -0.25 15.95 9.38
CA THR A 22 0.70 16.74 8.56
C THR A 22 0.01 17.36 7.34
N ILE A 23 -0.90 16.67 6.67
CA ILE A 23 -1.69 17.26 5.57
C ILE A 23 -2.47 18.47 6.06
N ILE A 24 -3.16 18.35 7.21
CA ILE A 24 -3.93 19.46 7.80
C ILE A 24 -3.00 20.61 8.20
N ALA A 25 -1.83 20.31 8.78
CA ALA A 25 -0.84 21.32 9.13
C ALA A 25 -0.31 22.07 7.91
N CYS A 26 -0.05 21.38 6.79
CA CYS A 26 0.30 22.02 5.53
C CYS A 26 -0.83 22.93 5.04
N LEU A 27 -2.09 22.49 5.10
CA LEU A 27 -3.23 23.29 4.66
C LEU A 27 -3.48 24.54 5.52
N GLU A 28 -3.13 24.50 6.81
CA GLU A 28 -3.24 25.63 7.73
C GLU A 28 -1.99 26.52 7.79
N SER A 29 -0.91 26.22 7.07
CA SER A 29 0.39 26.89 7.25
C SER A 29 0.45 28.36 6.81
N HIS A 30 -0.67 28.97 6.40
CA HIS A 30 -0.80 30.34 5.89
C HIS A 30 0.15 30.71 4.73
N GLU A 31 0.75 29.71 4.09
CA GLU A 31 1.57 29.90 2.88
C GLU A 31 0.70 30.21 1.66
N SER A 32 1.31 30.79 0.62
CA SER A 32 0.58 31.14 -0.62
C SER A 32 0.01 29.91 -1.33
N ASP A 33 0.79 28.83 -1.37
CA ASP A 33 0.45 27.58 -2.07
C ASP A 33 0.73 26.35 -1.20
N PRO A 34 -0.04 26.14 -0.11
CA PRO A 34 0.17 25.03 0.83
C PRO A 34 0.05 23.65 0.17
N LYS A 35 -0.64 23.57 -0.98
CA LYS A 35 -0.79 22.36 -1.78
C LYS A 35 0.54 21.81 -2.32
N LEU A 36 1.56 22.66 -2.50
CA LEU A 36 2.89 22.25 -2.94
C LEU A 36 3.70 21.58 -1.83
N LEU A 37 3.36 21.84 -0.55
CA LEU A 37 4.01 21.23 0.61
C LEU A 37 3.49 19.81 0.90
N ILE A 38 2.24 19.53 0.54
CA ILE A 38 1.58 18.24 0.80
C ILE A 38 2.38 17.05 0.25
N PRO A 39 2.82 17.02 -1.02
CA PRO A 39 3.60 15.89 -1.55
C PRO A 39 4.93 15.68 -0.82
N ILE A 40 5.59 16.75 -0.40
CA ILE A 40 6.87 16.69 0.31
C ILE A 40 6.64 16.05 1.69
N ALA A 41 5.62 16.51 2.42
CA ALA A 41 5.20 15.91 3.68
C ALA A 41 4.84 14.42 3.51
N VAL A 42 4.02 14.10 2.51
CA VAL A 42 3.61 12.74 2.18
C VAL A 42 4.83 11.85 1.90
N PHE A 43 5.83 12.35 1.17
CA PHE A 43 7.07 11.62 0.91
C PHE A 43 7.80 11.22 2.19
N PHE A 44 8.05 12.18 3.08
CA PHE A 44 8.79 11.92 4.33
C PHE A 44 8.04 10.97 5.26
N ILE A 45 6.73 11.20 5.45
CA ILE A 45 5.90 10.33 6.29
C ILE A 45 5.86 8.92 5.72
N ALA A 46 5.55 8.76 4.42
CA ALA A 46 5.53 7.45 3.78
C ALA A 46 6.88 6.74 3.88
N PHE A 47 8.00 7.44 3.63
CA PHE A 47 9.34 6.88 3.72
C PHE A 47 9.64 6.33 5.11
N LEU A 48 9.41 7.12 6.17
CA LEU A 48 9.70 6.72 7.56
C LEU A 48 8.89 5.50 7.97
N TRP A 49 7.60 5.47 7.66
CA TRP A 49 6.75 4.34 7.99
C TRP A 49 7.06 3.10 7.16
N LEU A 50 7.37 3.24 5.87
CA LEU A 50 7.81 2.12 5.03
C LEU A 50 9.10 1.49 5.56
N MET A 51 10.11 2.31 5.90
CA MET A 51 11.39 1.82 6.45
C MET A 51 11.22 0.93 7.68
N VAL A 52 10.29 1.28 8.57
CA VAL A 52 10.05 0.53 9.81
C VAL A 52 9.16 -0.69 9.58
N THR A 53 8.19 -0.61 8.68
CA THR A 53 7.09 -1.60 8.59
C THR A 53 7.30 -2.65 7.51
N VAL A 54 8.09 -2.33 6.47
CA VAL A 54 8.45 -3.28 5.40
C VAL A 54 9.08 -4.54 6.00
N PRO A 55 10.07 -4.48 6.91
CA PRO A 55 10.66 -5.67 7.54
C PRO A 55 9.75 -6.40 8.55
N LEU A 56 8.58 -5.85 8.88
CA LEU A 56 7.69 -6.43 9.91
C LEU A 56 6.45 -7.09 9.30
N SER A 57 5.88 -6.46 8.27
CA SER A 57 4.60 -6.88 7.68
C SER A 57 4.58 -6.85 6.15
N GLY A 58 5.55 -6.16 5.53
CA GLY A 58 5.53 -5.76 4.12
C GLY A 58 5.14 -4.29 3.92
N GLY A 59 4.66 -3.61 4.97
CA GLY A 59 4.32 -2.18 4.92
C GLY A 59 3.21 -1.88 3.91
N LEU A 60 2.12 -2.64 3.93
CA LEU A 60 1.07 -2.53 2.91
C LEU A 60 0.10 -1.40 3.19
N PHE A 61 -0.30 -1.20 4.45
CA PHE A 61 -1.15 -0.10 4.97
C PHE A 61 -2.53 0.08 4.33
N SER A 62 -2.85 -0.67 3.28
CA SER A 62 -3.98 -0.45 2.38
C SER A 62 -4.60 -1.77 1.97
N PRO A 63 -5.94 -1.91 2.04
CA PRO A 63 -6.64 -3.09 1.54
C PRO A 63 -6.33 -3.40 0.07
N ALA A 64 -6.16 -2.36 -0.75
CA ALA A 64 -5.80 -2.53 -2.17
C ALA A 64 -4.38 -3.12 -2.33
N PHE A 65 -3.42 -2.68 -1.52
CA PHE A 65 -2.05 -3.18 -1.58
C PHE A 65 -1.95 -4.61 -1.04
N SER A 66 -2.71 -4.92 0.01
CA SER A 66 -2.92 -6.31 0.48
C SER A 66 -3.51 -7.20 -0.62
N PHE A 67 -4.49 -6.70 -1.36
CA PHE A 67 -5.14 -7.44 -2.43
C PHE A 67 -4.20 -7.74 -3.60
N ILE A 68 -3.44 -6.75 -4.10
CA ILE A 68 -2.49 -7.01 -5.19
C ILE A 68 -1.32 -7.91 -4.74
N ALA A 69 -0.87 -7.78 -3.49
CA ALA A 69 0.12 -8.68 -2.92
C ALA A 69 -0.40 -10.14 -2.92
N ALA A 70 -1.68 -10.35 -2.65
CA ALA A 70 -2.31 -11.66 -2.77
C ALA A 70 -2.43 -12.15 -4.21
N LEU A 71 -2.88 -11.29 -5.15
CA LEU A 71 -2.96 -11.64 -6.57
C LEU A 71 -1.61 -12.05 -7.16
N ARG A 72 -0.52 -11.41 -6.71
CA ARG A 72 0.86 -11.72 -7.12
C ARG A 72 1.50 -12.86 -6.32
N GLY A 73 0.78 -13.44 -5.36
CA GLY A 73 1.25 -14.57 -4.56
C GLY A 73 2.34 -14.22 -3.54
N VAL A 74 2.51 -12.94 -3.21
CA VAL A 74 3.41 -12.47 -2.14
C VAL A 74 2.85 -12.86 -0.78
N ILE A 75 1.53 -12.74 -0.61
CA ILE A 75 0.80 -13.20 0.57
C ILE A 75 -0.40 -14.07 0.15
N THR A 76 -0.97 -14.83 1.07
CA THR A 76 -2.21 -15.58 0.80
C THR A 76 -3.42 -14.65 0.85
N PHE A 77 -4.50 -14.99 0.16
CA PHE A 77 -5.77 -14.23 0.24
C PHE A 77 -6.32 -14.14 1.66
N VAL A 78 -6.18 -15.21 2.45
CA VAL A 78 -6.58 -15.21 3.86
C VAL A 78 -5.77 -14.19 4.66
N ARG A 79 -4.44 -14.13 4.45
CA ARG A 79 -3.57 -13.13 5.08
C ARG A 79 -3.95 -11.71 4.64
N ALA A 80 -4.22 -11.49 3.36
CA ALA A 80 -4.67 -10.20 2.83
C ALA A 80 -5.99 -9.74 3.44
N LEU A 81 -6.93 -10.65 3.69
CA LEU A 81 -8.18 -10.34 4.38
C LEU A 81 -7.91 -9.85 5.82
N PHE A 82 -7.14 -10.59 6.61
CA PHE A 82 -6.80 -10.18 7.99
C PHE A 82 -6.01 -8.88 8.04
N TYR A 83 -5.10 -8.65 7.07
CA TYR A 83 -4.40 -7.39 6.92
C TYR A 83 -5.37 -6.25 6.63
N SER A 84 -6.30 -6.44 5.69
CA SER A 84 -7.32 -5.45 5.34
C SER A 84 -8.18 -5.09 6.55
N LEU A 85 -8.62 -6.08 7.33
CA LEU A 85 -9.38 -5.82 8.56
C LEU A 85 -8.56 -5.04 9.60
N GLY A 86 -7.28 -5.41 9.78
CA GLY A 86 -6.36 -4.68 10.65
C GLY A 86 -6.16 -3.22 10.19
N GLN A 87 -5.95 -3.00 8.90
CA GLN A 87 -5.78 -1.68 8.28
C GLN A 87 -7.02 -0.80 8.47
N LEU A 88 -8.22 -1.36 8.25
CA LEU A 88 -9.47 -0.63 8.44
C LEU A 88 -9.71 -0.26 9.90
N LEU A 89 -9.43 -1.18 10.83
CA LEU A 89 -9.54 -0.91 12.27
C LEU A 89 -8.49 0.12 12.73
N GLY A 90 -7.25 0.00 12.24
CA GLY A 90 -6.17 0.95 12.49
C GLY A 90 -6.53 2.36 12.02
N ALA A 91 -7.10 2.48 10.81
CA ALA A 91 -7.61 3.73 10.29
C ALA A 91 -8.71 4.31 11.20
N LEU A 92 -9.72 3.52 11.56
CA LEU A 92 -10.79 3.98 12.45
C LEU A 92 -10.24 4.53 13.79
N ILE A 93 -9.31 3.80 14.42
CA ILE A 93 -8.66 4.23 15.66
C ILE A 93 -7.89 5.54 15.44
N ALA A 94 -7.12 5.66 14.36
CA ALA A 94 -6.34 6.85 14.03
C ALA A 94 -7.22 8.10 13.91
N TYR A 95 -8.32 8.00 13.17
CA TYR A 95 -9.21 9.14 12.97
C TYR A 95 -10.09 9.44 14.18
N LEU A 96 -10.39 8.45 15.04
CA LEU A 96 -11.01 8.68 16.35
C LEU A 96 -10.09 9.49 17.26
N ILE A 97 -8.81 9.10 17.35
CA ILE A 97 -7.80 9.84 18.11
C ILE A 97 -7.65 11.23 17.53
N LEU A 98 -7.50 11.36 16.20
CA LEU A 98 -7.35 12.65 15.52
C LEU A 98 -8.52 13.60 15.83
N LYS A 99 -9.76 13.11 15.71
CA LYS A 99 -10.97 13.89 16.04
C LYS A 99 -11.02 14.30 17.51
N GLY A 100 -10.49 13.47 18.41
CA GLY A 100 -10.46 13.75 19.85
C GLY A 100 -9.40 14.76 20.28
N VAL A 101 -8.24 14.81 19.59
CA VAL A 101 -7.12 15.71 19.95
C VAL A 101 -7.12 17.02 19.18
N MET A 102 -7.75 17.07 18.00
CA MET A 102 -7.77 18.25 17.13
C MET A 102 -8.88 19.21 17.53
N ASP A 103 -8.66 20.52 17.33
CA ASP A 103 -9.71 21.53 17.48
C ASP A 103 -10.94 21.18 16.60
N PRO A 104 -12.17 21.23 17.14
CA PRO A 104 -13.36 20.85 16.39
C PRO A 104 -13.56 21.65 15.10
N ASN A 105 -13.25 22.94 15.07
CA ASN A 105 -13.42 23.77 13.88
C ASN A 105 -12.44 23.34 12.79
N MET A 106 -11.21 23.01 13.17
CA MET A 106 -10.19 22.47 12.26
C MET A 106 -10.56 21.10 11.71
N ALA A 107 -11.05 20.21 12.58
CA ALA A 107 -11.52 18.89 12.20
C ALA A 107 -12.66 18.95 11.16
N HIS A 108 -13.61 19.87 11.35
CA HIS A 108 -14.71 20.11 10.41
C HIS A 108 -14.25 20.82 9.12
N LYS A 109 -13.44 21.87 9.22
CA LYS A 109 -12.92 22.65 8.07
C LYS A 109 -12.18 21.77 7.07
N TYR A 110 -11.34 20.87 7.57
CA TYR A 110 -10.53 19.98 6.72
C TYR A 110 -11.09 18.57 6.60
N ALA A 111 -12.29 18.32 7.14
CA ALA A 111 -12.95 17.01 7.13
C ALA A 111 -12.01 15.86 7.56
N LEU A 112 -11.15 16.10 8.57
CA LEU A 112 -10.09 15.19 9.03
C LEU A 112 -9.15 14.68 7.91
N ALA A 113 -8.84 15.52 6.92
CA ALA A 113 -8.09 15.17 5.71
C ALA A 113 -8.77 14.07 4.85
N GLY A 114 -10.11 13.97 4.93
CA GLY A 114 -10.92 12.99 4.21
C GLY A 114 -10.83 13.10 2.69
N CYS A 115 -11.10 11.98 2.02
CA CYS A 115 -11.13 11.92 0.56
C CYS A 115 -12.48 12.45 0.06
N MET A 116 -12.48 13.64 -0.53
CA MET A 116 -13.68 14.35 -0.99
C MET A 116 -13.69 14.44 -2.52
N VAL A 117 -14.82 14.10 -3.16
CA VAL A 117 -14.96 14.14 -4.62
C VAL A 117 -15.57 15.46 -5.09
N ASN A 118 -16.78 15.76 -4.63
CA ASN A 118 -17.58 16.88 -5.12
C ASN A 118 -17.53 18.11 -4.21
N GLY A 119 -17.36 17.93 -2.90
CA GLY A 119 -17.19 19.01 -1.94
C GLY A 119 -18.19 20.16 -2.09
N ASN A 120 -19.48 19.83 -2.03
CA ASN A 120 -20.59 20.77 -2.19
C ASN A 120 -20.57 21.54 -3.53
N GLY A 121 -20.16 20.89 -4.62
CA GLY A 121 -20.15 21.45 -5.97
C GLY A 121 -18.86 22.16 -6.37
N ALA A 122 -17.89 22.28 -5.46
CA ALA A 122 -16.59 22.91 -5.72
C ALA A 122 -15.48 21.91 -6.13
N GLY A 123 -15.81 20.63 -6.23
CA GLY A 123 -14.91 19.53 -6.53
C GLY A 123 -14.90 19.13 -8.02
N VAL A 124 -14.77 17.84 -8.27
CA VAL A 124 -14.71 17.25 -9.61
C VAL A 124 -15.87 16.28 -9.85
N SER A 125 -16.11 15.93 -11.11
CA SER A 125 -17.07 14.88 -11.44
C SER A 125 -16.61 13.52 -10.90
N VAL A 126 -17.56 12.65 -10.55
CA VAL A 126 -17.29 11.29 -10.05
C VAL A 126 -16.46 10.49 -11.06
N GLY A 127 -16.74 10.62 -12.36
CA GLY A 127 -15.98 9.95 -13.42
C GLY A 127 -14.53 10.44 -13.50
N THR A 128 -14.30 11.75 -13.37
CA THR A 128 -12.95 12.32 -13.33
C THR A 128 -12.18 11.82 -12.11
N ALA A 129 -12.79 11.83 -10.92
CA ALA A 129 -12.17 11.30 -9.71
C ALA A 129 -11.81 9.81 -9.87
N LEU A 130 -12.70 9.00 -10.45
CA LEU A 130 -12.44 7.59 -10.68
C LEU A 130 -11.26 7.34 -11.62
N ILE A 131 -11.17 8.07 -12.73
CA ILE A 131 -10.04 7.93 -13.67
C ILE A 131 -8.73 8.30 -12.98
N ILE A 132 -8.70 9.41 -12.25
CA ILE A 132 -7.50 9.86 -11.52
C ILE A 132 -7.12 8.83 -10.45
N GLU A 133 -8.09 8.30 -9.71
CA GLU A 133 -7.87 7.28 -8.68
C GLU A 133 -7.25 6.01 -9.27
N ILE A 134 -7.76 5.54 -10.40
CA ILE A 134 -7.23 4.37 -11.12
C ILE A 134 -5.80 4.64 -11.59
N LEU A 135 -5.56 5.76 -12.27
CA LEU A 135 -4.26 6.07 -12.87
C LEU A 135 -3.18 6.27 -11.81
N CYS A 136 -3.46 7.07 -10.78
CA CYS A 136 -2.53 7.33 -9.70
C CYS A 136 -2.24 6.06 -8.88
N THR A 137 -3.27 5.25 -8.57
CA THR A 137 -3.03 3.97 -7.89
C THR A 137 -2.23 3.02 -8.79
N PHE A 138 -2.53 2.95 -10.08
CA PHE A 138 -1.78 2.12 -11.03
C PHE A 138 -0.31 2.52 -11.10
N MET A 139 0.01 3.83 -11.12
CA MET A 139 1.40 4.31 -11.11
C MET A 139 2.16 3.85 -9.87
N VAL A 140 1.55 3.98 -8.68
CA VAL A 140 2.15 3.50 -7.43
C VAL A 140 2.36 1.98 -7.47
N LEU A 141 1.34 1.21 -7.89
CA LEU A 141 1.44 -0.24 -7.99
C LEU A 141 2.49 -0.67 -9.01
N TYR A 142 2.53 -0.02 -10.17
CA TYR A 142 3.47 -0.32 -11.24
C TYR A 142 4.91 -0.20 -10.76
N VAL A 143 5.27 0.91 -10.09
CA VAL A 143 6.63 1.10 -9.59
C VAL A 143 6.91 0.20 -8.39
N ALA A 144 6.05 0.22 -7.37
CA ALA A 144 6.28 -0.51 -6.13
C ALA A 144 6.32 -2.02 -6.36
N MET A 145 5.28 -2.60 -6.96
CA MET A 145 5.21 -4.05 -7.12
C MET A 145 6.25 -4.57 -8.11
N THR A 146 6.62 -3.83 -9.15
CA THR A 146 7.64 -4.30 -10.11
C THR A 146 9.01 -4.37 -9.48
N ILE A 147 9.37 -3.43 -8.61
CA ILE A 147 10.64 -3.48 -7.85
C ILE A 147 10.59 -4.60 -6.80
N ILE A 148 9.50 -4.70 -6.05
CA ILE A 148 9.30 -5.69 -5.00
C ILE A 148 9.32 -7.12 -5.54
N LEU A 149 8.79 -7.34 -6.73
CA LEU A 149 8.68 -8.67 -7.33
C LEU A 149 9.95 -9.11 -8.08
N ASP A 150 10.83 -8.17 -8.44
CA ASP A 150 12.16 -8.43 -9.00
C ASP A 150 13.17 -8.48 -7.85
N LYS A 151 13.42 -9.69 -7.34
CA LYS A 151 14.26 -9.89 -6.14
C LYS A 151 15.68 -9.38 -6.33
N GLN A 152 16.28 -9.65 -7.48
CA GLN A 152 17.65 -9.24 -7.76
C GLN A 152 17.75 -7.72 -7.66
N LYS A 153 16.82 -7.01 -8.31
CA LYS A 153 16.77 -5.56 -8.26
C LYS A 153 16.46 -5.02 -6.86
N CYS A 154 15.54 -5.65 -6.12
CA CYS A 154 15.23 -5.28 -4.74
C CYS A 154 16.48 -5.37 -3.85
N MET A 155 17.23 -6.47 -3.96
CA MET A 155 18.46 -6.71 -3.20
C MET A 155 19.58 -5.75 -3.60
N ASP A 156 19.78 -5.52 -4.91
CA ASP A 156 20.81 -4.62 -5.42
C ASP A 156 20.57 -3.16 -5.01
N LEU A 157 19.30 -2.74 -4.95
CA LEU A 157 18.92 -1.39 -4.51
C LEU A 157 19.00 -1.22 -2.98
N GLY A 158 18.70 -2.29 -2.23
CA GLY A 158 18.58 -2.27 -0.78
C GLY A 158 17.30 -1.59 -0.27
N LEU A 159 16.93 -1.91 0.97
CA LEU A 159 15.67 -1.48 1.61
C LEU A 159 15.46 0.04 1.56
N THR A 160 16.48 0.82 1.88
CA THR A 160 16.40 2.29 1.93
C THR A 160 16.00 2.87 0.57
N THR A 161 16.69 2.45 -0.49
CA THR A 161 16.42 2.94 -1.85
C THR A 161 15.03 2.52 -2.32
N VAL A 162 14.62 1.29 -2.03
CA VAL A 162 13.27 0.80 -2.36
C VAL A 162 12.20 1.64 -1.65
N CYS A 163 12.38 1.94 -0.36
CA CYS A 163 11.44 2.79 0.38
C CYS A 163 11.39 4.22 -0.18
N VAL A 164 12.53 4.81 -0.57
CA VAL A 164 12.58 6.13 -1.23
C VAL A 164 11.83 6.12 -2.56
N ILE A 165 11.99 5.08 -3.38
CA ILE A 165 11.32 5.01 -4.67
C ILE A 165 9.79 4.88 -4.47
N ILE A 166 9.35 4.03 -3.54
CA ILE A 166 7.93 3.82 -3.25
C ILE A 166 7.29 5.09 -2.64
N SER A 167 7.94 5.74 -1.68
CA SER A 167 7.44 7.00 -1.12
C SER A 167 7.45 8.12 -2.15
N GLY A 168 8.45 8.14 -3.04
CA GLY A 168 8.57 9.08 -4.17
C GLY A 168 7.40 8.99 -5.14
N ILE A 169 7.07 7.79 -5.63
CA ILE A 169 5.94 7.62 -6.55
C ILE A 169 4.59 7.87 -5.85
N TYR A 170 4.48 7.55 -4.56
CA TYR A 170 3.28 7.85 -3.78
C TYR A 170 3.05 9.36 -3.65
N ALA A 171 4.10 10.11 -3.28
CA ALA A 171 4.08 11.57 -3.22
C ALA A 171 3.81 12.20 -4.60
N ALA A 172 4.46 11.72 -5.67
CA ALA A 172 4.24 12.20 -7.02
C ALA A 172 2.78 11.98 -7.47
N SER A 173 2.17 10.84 -7.10
CA SER A 173 0.77 10.55 -7.42
C SER A 173 -0.19 11.50 -6.71
N VAL A 174 0.09 11.83 -5.44
CA VAL A 174 -0.67 12.87 -4.71
C VAL A 174 -0.51 14.23 -5.38
N PHE A 175 0.72 14.61 -5.77
CA PHE A 175 0.98 15.86 -6.45
C PHE A 175 0.23 15.97 -7.79
N VAL A 176 0.33 14.96 -8.65
CA VAL A 176 -0.37 14.90 -9.93
C VAL A 176 -1.88 15.06 -9.74
N SER A 177 -2.45 14.34 -8.77
CA SER A 177 -3.89 14.41 -8.51
C SER A 177 -4.37 15.81 -8.12
N ILE A 178 -3.62 16.51 -7.27
CA ILE A 178 -4.01 17.84 -6.79
C ILE A 178 -3.80 18.87 -7.91
N THR A 179 -2.72 18.75 -8.68
CA THR A 179 -2.36 19.69 -9.76
C THR A 179 -3.27 19.57 -10.99
N VAL A 180 -3.60 18.34 -11.42
CA VAL A 180 -4.44 18.12 -12.62
C VAL A 180 -5.87 18.61 -12.41
N THR A 181 -6.41 18.47 -11.20
CA THR A 181 -7.77 18.92 -10.89
C THR A 181 -7.82 20.38 -10.50
N GLY A 182 -6.89 20.83 -9.65
CA GLY A 182 -6.84 22.20 -9.12
C GLY A 182 -8.08 22.61 -8.30
N ARG A 183 -9.04 21.71 -8.07
CA ARG A 183 -10.34 22.04 -7.49
C ARG A 183 -10.29 22.02 -5.95
N PRO A 184 -10.73 23.09 -5.26
CA PRO A 184 -10.69 23.15 -3.81
C PRO A 184 -11.63 22.16 -3.13
N GLY A 185 -12.75 21.80 -3.77
CA GLY A 185 -13.69 20.78 -3.24
C GLY A 185 -13.27 19.35 -3.53
N TYR A 186 -12.11 19.13 -4.15
CA TYR A 186 -11.54 17.79 -4.36
C TYR A 186 -10.37 17.57 -3.40
N GLY A 187 -10.48 16.54 -2.55
CA GLY A 187 -9.49 16.23 -1.51
C GLY A 187 -8.19 15.61 -2.03
N GLY A 188 -8.08 15.41 -3.35
CA GLY A 188 -7.01 14.65 -3.96
C GLY A 188 -7.29 13.14 -3.98
N VAL A 189 -6.35 12.41 -4.58
CA VAL A 189 -6.40 10.95 -4.72
C VAL A 189 -6.36 10.28 -3.35
N GLY A 190 -7.16 9.23 -3.18
CA GLY A 190 -7.19 8.42 -1.97
C GLY A 190 -6.00 7.47 -1.86
N LEU A 191 -5.72 6.72 -2.93
CA LEU A 191 -4.74 5.62 -3.07
C LEU A 191 -4.95 4.43 -2.11
N ASN A 192 -5.66 4.67 -1.01
CA ASN A 192 -5.82 3.76 0.11
C ASN A 192 -7.29 3.79 0.58
N PRO A 193 -8.05 2.70 0.38
CA PRO A 193 -9.43 2.60 0.85
C PRO A 193 -9.59 2.84 2.36
N ALA A 194 -8.63 2.39 3.19
CA ALA A 194 -8.67 2.59 4.64
C ALA A 194 -8.48 4.07 5.03
N ARG A 195 -7.58 4.78 4.34
CA ARG A 195 -7.38 6.24 4.49
C ARG A 195 -8.69 7.00 4.23
N CYS A 196 -9.43 6.61 3.19
CA CYS A 196 -10.66 7.29 2.83
C CYS A 196 -11.84 6.89 3.73
N LEU A 197 -11.89 5.64 4.19
CA LEU A 197 -12.99 5.15 5.02
C LEU A 197 -13.00 5.78 6.43
N GLY A 198 -11.83 5.99 7.03
CA GLY A 198 -11.76 6.50 8.40
C GLY A 198 -12.52 7.83 8.62
N PRO A 199 -12.23 8.89 7.85
CA PRO A 199 -12.93 10.17 7.97
C PRO A 199 -14.42 10.09 7.59
N VAL A 200 -14.77 9.29 6.57
CA VAL A 200 -16.17 9.20 6.11
C VAL A 200 -17.08 8.62 7.19
N LEU A 201 -16.60 7.63 7.96
CA LEU A 201 -17.34 7.03 9.06
C LEU A 201 -17.57 8.00 10.23
N LEU A 202 -16.66 8.95 10.44
CA LEU A 202 -16.70 9.84 11.62
C LEU A 202 -17.29 11.23 11.35
N MET A 203 -17.19 11.72 10.11
CA MET A 203 -17.62 13.06 9.71
C MET A 203 -18.87 13.02 8.81
N GLY A 204 -19.06 11.94 8.05
CA GLY A 204 -20.20 11.78 7.16
C GLY A 204 -20.36 12.89 6.12
N GLY A 205 -21.62 13.21 5.79
CA GLY A 205 -21.97 14.30 4.88
C GLY A 205 -21.36 14.15 3.48
N ALA A 206 -20.77 15.24 2.97
CA ALA A 206 -20.20 15.32 1.63
C ALA A 206 -19.06 14.33 1.36
N LEU A 207 -18.45 13.73 2.40
CA LEU A 207 -17.45 12.68 2.22
C LEU A 207 -18.05 11.36 1.70
N TRP A 208 -19.35 11.11 1.92
CA TRP A 208 -20.03 9.93 1.38
C TRP A 208 -20.32 10.06 -0.13
N GLU A 209 -20.41 11.29 -0.63
CA GLU A 209 -20.66 11.57 -2.05
C GLU A 209 -19.49 11.08 -2.91
N GLY A 210 -19.72 9.99 -3.65
CA GLY A 210 -18.69 9.38 -4.48
C GLY A 210 -17.64 8.57 -3.71
N HIS A 211 -17.85 8.27 -2.42
CA HIS A 211 -16.88 7.52 -1.61
C HIS A 211 -16.47 6.16 -2.22
N TRP A 212 -17.39 5.51 -2.91
CA TRP A 212 -17.15 4.23 -3.59
C TRP A 212 -15.98 4.29 -4.61
N VAL A 213 -15.67 5.48 -5.13
CA VAL A 213 -14.54 5.70 -6.06
C VAL A 213 -13.22 5.28 -5.42
N PHE A 214 -13.03 5.57 -4.13
CA PHE A 214 -11.80 5.24 -3.40
C PHE A 214 -11.68 3.74 -3.06
N TRP A 215 -12.68 2.95 -3.42
CA TRP A 215 -12.63 1.49 -3.40
C TRP A 215 -12.48 0.96 -4.82
N VAL A 216 -13.43 1.28 -5.71
CA VAL A 216 -13.41 0.75 -7.07
C VAL A 216 -12.15 1.17 -7.82
N GLY A 217 -11.70 2.42 -7.66
CA GLY A 217 -10.49 2.92 -8.32
C GLY A 217 -9.24 2.09 -7.99
N PRO A 218 -8.84 1.99 -6.70
CA PRO A 218 -7.67 1.21 -6.32
C PRO A 218 -7.75 -0.28 -6.69
N PHE A 219 -8.92 -0.92 -6.50
CA PHE A 219 -9.08 -2.33 -6.85
C PHE A 219 -9.06 -2.57 -8.37
N CYS A 220 -9.62 -1.67 -9.18
CA CYS A 220 -9.47 -1.69 -10.64
C CYS A 220 -7.99 -1.55 -11.06
N ALA A 221 -7.25 -0.63 -10.42
CA ALA A 221 -5.81 -0.49 -10.67
C ALA A 221 -5.04 -1.77 -10.33
N CYS A 222 -5.39 -2.48 -9.26
CA CYS A 222 -4.83 -3.80 -8.95
C CYS A 222 -5.06 -4.80 -10.09
N MET A 223 -6.27 -4.89 -10.62
CA MET A 223 -6.59 -5.81 -11.72
C MET A 223 -5.84 -5.47 -13.00
N ILE A 224 -5.73 -4.17 -13.34
CA ILE A 224 -4.99 -3.70 -14.51
C ILE A 224 -3.50 -4.02 -14.36
N TYR A 225 -2.90 -3.70 -13.21
CA TYR A 225 -1.49 -4.03 -12.94
C TYR A 225 -1.27 -5.55 -12.96
N TYR A 226 -2.17 -6.34 -12.38
CA TYR A 226 -2.08 -7.79 -12.42
C TYR A 226 -2.05 -8.30 -13.87
N ALA A 227 -3.01 -7.89 -14.71
CA ALA A 227 -3.05 -8.28 -16.12
C ALA A 227 -1.77 -7.87 -16.88
N TYR A 228 -1.31 -6.63 -16.68
CA TYR A 228 -0.06 -6.13 -17.28
C TYR A 228 1.17 -6.94 -16.82
N SER A 229 1.27 -7.23 -15.52
CA SER A 229 2.39 -7.96 -14.93
C SER A 229 2.47 -9.44 -15.34
N LEU A 230 1.43 -9.98 -15.99
CA LEU A 230 1.49 -11.29 -16.65
C LEU A 230 2.21 -11.24 -18.00
N MET A 231 2.29 -10.06 -18.62
CA MET A 231 2.97 -9.84 -19.90
C MET A 231 4.47 -9.52 -19.73
N LEU A 232 4.92 -9.26 -18.50
CA LEU A 232 6.32 -8.93 -18.22
C LEU A 232 7.25 -10.15 -18.39
N PRO A 233 8.49 -9.96 -18.89
CA PRO A 233 9.47 -11.03 -19.03
C PRO A 233 9.76 -11.70 -17.68
N LYS A 234 9.68 -13.04 -17.60
CA LYS A 234 9.77 -13.80 -16.34
C LYS A 234 11.15 -13.84 -15.63
N ARG A 235 12.12 -13.01 -16.02
CA ARG A 235 13.46 -13.03 -15.39
C ARG A 235 13.36 -12.44 -13.97
N GLY A 236 13.74 -13.20 -12.94
CA GLY A 236 13.90 -12.72 -11.55
C GLY A 236 12.65 -12.74 -10.65
N PHE A 237 11.53 -13.32 -11.10
CA PHE A 237 10.28 -13.36 -10.31
C PHE A 237 10.21 -14.54 -9.33
N VAL A 238 9.70 -14.30 -8.11
CA VAL A 238 9.60 -15.26 -6.98
C VAL A 238 9.09 -16.66 -7.38
N ARG A 239 8.14 -16.75 -8.31
CA ARG A 239 7.55 -18.01 -8.77
C ARG A 239 8.53 -18.85 -9.61
N ALA A 240 9.39 -18.21 -10.39
CA ALA A 240 10.40 -18.88 -11.19
C ALA A 240 11.47 -19.54 -10.30
N ASP A 241 11.86 -18.89 -9.21
CA ASP A 241 12.84 -19.46 -8.27
C ASP A 241 12.30 -20.70 -7.55
N ILE A 242 11.01 -20.68 -7.14
CA ILE A 242 10.38 -21.84 -6.48
C ILE A 242 10.29 -23.02 -7.46
N GLU A 243 9.92 -22.77 -8.72
CA GLU A 243 9.90 -23.79 -9.75
C GLU A 243 11.31 -24.34 -10.03
N GLU A 244 12.34 -23.50 -10.11
CA GLU A 244 13.73 -23.95 -10.26
C GLU A 244 14.23 -24.78 -9.08
N ASP A 245 13.96 -24.35 -7.84
CA ASP A 245 14.38 -25.06 -6.63
C ASP A 245 13.69 -26.45 -6.53
N ILE A 246 12.40 -26.53 -6.88
CA ILE A 246 11.67 -27.80 -6.96
C ILE A 246 12.25 -28.68 -8.07
N ILE A 247 12.52 -28.13 -9.26
CA ILE A 247 13.09 -28.89 -10.39
C ILE A 247 14.50 -29.43 -10.03
N LYS A 248 15.33 -28.62 -9.35
CA LYS A 248 16.66 -29.04 -8.87
C LYS A 248 16.54 -30.19 -7.86
N LEU A 249 15.57 -30.14 -6.95
CA LEU A 249 15.34 -31.21 -5.98
C LEU A 249 14.77 -32.48 -6.61
N VAL A 250 13.83 -32.37 -7.54
CA VAL A 250 13.31 -33.51 -8.29
C VAL A 250 14.44 -34.17 -9.08
N ARG A 251 15.30 -33.38 -9.74
CA ARG A 251 16.49 -33.93 -10.44
C ARG A 251 17.45 -34.63 -9.48
N ALA A 252 17.73 -34.06 -8.31
CA ALA A 252 18.60 -34.67 -7.31
C ALA A 252 18.02 -35.99 -6.76
N SER A 253 16.69 -36.08 -6.62
CA SER A 253 16.01 -37.31 -6.21
C SER A 253 16.01 -38.38 -7.32
N CYS A 254 15.92 -37.97 -8.58
CA CYS A 254 15.91 -38.89 -9.72
C CYS A 254 17.31 -39.35 -10.14
N SER A 255 18.39 -38.65 -9.76
CA SER A 255 19.77 -39.01 -10.15
C SER A 255 20.40 -40.12 -9.33
N GLY A 256 19.66 -40.75 -8.40
CA GLY A 256 20.08 -41.98 -7.71
C GLY A 256 21.30 -41.87 -6.80
N SER A 257 21.80 -40.66 -6.53
CA SER A 257 23.08 -40.42 -5.86
C SER A 257 22.96 -39.99 -4.39
N ASP A 258 21.75 -39.65 -3.91
CA ASP A 258 21.54 -39.14 -2.56
C ASP A 258 20.86 -40.17 -1.64
N CYS A 259 21.41 -40.36 -0.44
CA CYS A 259 20.84 -41.20 0.62
C CYS A 259 19.43 -40.71 1.01
N PRO A 260 18.44 -41.58 1.30
CA PRO A 260 17.07 -41.19 1.62
C PRO A 260 16.95 -40.13 2.74
N SER A 261 17.80 -40.22 3.77
CA SER A 261 17.87 -39.26 4.87
C SER A 261 18.38 -37.88 4.45
N CYS A 262 19.16 -37.81 3.37
CA CYS A 262 19.68 -36.57 2.79
C CYS A 262 18.59 -35.86 1.95
N VAL A 263 17.78 -36.64 1.22
CA VAL A 263 16.61 -36.13 0.50
C VAL A 263 15.59 -35.60 1.50
N GLU A 264 15.29 -36.33 2.56
CA GLU A 264 14.35 -35.89 3.60
C GLU A 264 14.82 -34.60 4.28
N LYS A 265 16.09 -34.48 4.66
CA LYS A 265 16.65 -33.21 5.19
C LYS A 265 16.59 -32.06 4.19
N LYS A 266 16.85 -32.31 2.90
CA LYS A 266 16.74 -31.29 1.84
C LYS A 266 15.28 -30.86 1.63
N VAL A 267 14.33 -31.80 1.67
CA VAL A 267 12.89 -31.52 1.58
C VAL A 267 12.43 -30.74 2.80
N THR A 268 12.82 -31.11 4.01
CA THR A 268 12.48 -30.37 5.24
C THR A 268 13.11 -28.99 5.25
N SER A 269 14.38 -28.85 4.83
CA SER A 269 15.04 -27.54 4.68
C SER A 269 14.40 -26.69 3.58
N LEU A 270 13.97 -27.30 2.46
CA LEU A 270 13.21 -26.58 1.44
C LEU A 270 11.83 -26.19 1.97
N TYR A 271 11.13 -27.07 2.68
CA TYR A 271 9.86 -26.77 3.33
C TYR A 271 10.03 -25.65 4.35
N GLU A 272 11.09 -25.65 5.17
CA GLU A 272 11.41 -24.58 6.10
C GLU A 272 11.81 -23.30 5.36
N LYS A 273 12.58 -23.36 4.26
CA LYS A 273 12.89 -22.19 3.43
C LYS A 273 11.68 -21.65 2.68
N ILE A 274 10.75 -22.50 2.26
CA ILE A 274 9.47 -22.15 1.65
C ILE A 274 8.56 -21.57 2.71
N LEU A 275 8.43 -22.20 3.89
CA LEU A 275 7.67 -21.70 5.03
C LEU A 275 8.26 -20.39 5.55
N TYR A 276 9.58 -20.24 5.56
CA TYR A 276 10.28 -19.01 5.92
C TYR A 276 10.07 -17.95 4.83
N LYS A 277 10.24 -18.27 3.53
CA LYS A 277 9.90 -17.36 2.42
C LYS A 277 8.42 -16.94 2.43
N LEU A 278 7.50 -17.84 2.79
CA LEU A 278 6.05 -17.59 2.87
C LEU A 278 5.62 -16.88 4.17
N SER A 279 6.37 -17.05 5.26
CA SER A 279 6.03 -16.50 6.59
C SER A 279 6.79 -15.21 6.93
N PHE A 280 8.05 -15.12 6.50
CA PHE A 280 9.08 -14.16 6.95
C PHE A 280 10.05 -13.69 5.87
N GLY A 281 9.96 -14.17 4.61
CA GLY A 281 10.80 -13.69 3.51
C GLY A 281 10.39 -12.27 3.15
N PHE A 282 10.96 -11.29 3.86
CA PHE A 282 10.72 -9.91 3.55
C PHE A 282 11.34 -9.55 2.22
N ILE A 283 10.69 -8.59 1.60
CA ILE A 283 10.73 -8.31 0.18
C ILE A 283 12.15 -7.95 -0.32
N CYS A 284 13.09 -7.57 0.54
CA CYS A 284 14.50 -7.37 0.17
C CYS A 284 15.52 -7.81 1.26
N ASP A 285 15.30 -8.91 2.01
CA ASP A 285 16.29 -9.49 2.95
C ASP A 285 16.94 -10.79 2.43
#